data_AF-A0A9W6TRJ4-F1
#
_entry.id   AF-A0A9W6TRJ4-F1
#
_cell.length_a   1.000
_cell.length_b   1.000
_cell.length_c   1.000
_cell.angle_alpha   90.00
_cell.angle_beta   90.00
_cell.angle_gamma   90.00
#
_symmetry.space_group_name_H-M   'P 1'
#
loop_
_entity.id
_entity.type
_entity.pdbx_description
1 polymer ?
#
loop_
_entity_poly.entity_id
_entity_poly.type
_entity_poly.pdbx_seq_one_letter_code
_entity_poly.pdbx_strand_id
1 'polypeptide(L)'
;MAMKHELYMKEQEAMEKKLAETIAENIQRQKSKKEGQYLKLQQEVELELQQQSKARQFSRMHEEWTTEVYHKLNDPILNQVNAMDGKQRSAEKADAYQTFLDITNKKGGLFRDIIIESEYNPLSDAKFLSHRAKVDDPVKRVIRRREEEDAIARDGAKMSSEDGADRPVLNEQYVGRADNLDVKLWSKGVFESTPYGYFHKMMNSTASSEGSKTYASRVKLDHYNIEKSSEVLRQELPKGKRTNFDGHKIPKTTIQLT
;
A
#
# COMPACT_ATOMS: atom_id res chain seq x y z
N MET A 1 -46.75 -62.57 -67.01
CA MET A 1 -47.51 -61.78 -66.00
C MET A 1 -46.81 -61.71 -64.64
N ALA A 2 -46.10 -62.75 -64.18
CA ALA A 2 -45.37 -62.76 -62.91
C ALA A 2 -44.34 -61.62 -62.73
N MET A 3 -43.52 -61.34 -63.74
CA MET A 3 -42.46 -60.31 -63.67
C MET A 3 -42.98 -58.88 -63.44
N LYS A 4 -44.18 -58.55 -63.93
CA LYS A 4 -44.80 -57.22 -63.70
C LYS A 4 -45.29 -57.06 -62.27
N HIS A 5 -45.75 -58.16 -61.64
CA HIS A 5 -46.21 -58.16 -60.26
C HIS A 5 -45.06 -58.02 -59.27
N GLU A 6 -43.94 -58.71 -59.51
CA GLU A 6 -42.71 -58.56 -58.71
C GLU A 6 -42.14 -57.14 -58.75
N LEU A 7 -42.12 -56.52 -59.94
CA LEU A 7 -41.71 -55.12 -60.09
C LEU A 7 -42.61 -54.15 -59.32
N TYR A 8 -43.93 -54.37 -59.37
CA TYR A 8 -44.90 -53.56 -58.63
C TYR A 8 -44.75 -53.71 -57.10
N MET A 9 -44.54 -54.94 -56.61
CA MET A 9 -44.29 -55.18 -55.18
C MET A 9 -42.99 -54.51 -54.71
N LYS A 10 -41.93 -54.60 -55.51
CA LYS A 10 -40.65 -53.94 -55.22
C LYS A 10 -40.76 -52.41 -55.24
N GLU A 11 -41.60 -51.86 -56.11
CA GLU A 11 -41.90 -50.42 -56.16
C GLU A 11 -42.70 -49.96 -54.93
N GLN A 12 -43.66 -50.78 -54.47
CA GLN A 12 -44.39 -50.52 -53.22
C GLN A 12 -43.48 -50.57 -52.00
N GLU A 13 -42.64 -51.60 -51.87
CA GLU A 13 -41.65 -51.70 -50.77
C GLU A 13 -40.67 -50.51 -50.78
N ALA A 14 -40.24 -50.07 -51.97
CA ALA A 14 -39.39 -48.90 -52.10
C ALA A 14 -40.12 -47.60 -51.70
N MET A 15 -41.41 -47.47 -52.02
CA MET A 15 -42.24 -46.34 -51.57
C MET A 15 -42.44 -46.36 -50.05
N GLU A 16 -42.78 -47.52 -49.48
CA GLU A 16 -42.96 -47.69 -48.04
C GLU A 16 -41.67 -47.40 -47.26
N LYS A 17 -40.52 -47.87 -47.77
CA LYS A 17 -39.23 -47.58 -47.17
C LYS A 17 -38.90 -46.09 -47.19
N LYS A 18 -39.14 -45.40 -48.32
CA LYS A 18 -38.97 -43.94 -48.42
C LYS A 18 -39.90 -43.18 -47.47
N LEU A 19 -41.15 -43.64 -47.34
CA LEU A 19 -42.11 -43.06 -46.42
C LEU A 19 -41.65 -43.24 -44.96
N ALA A 20 -41.19 -44.43 -44.60
CA ALA A 20 -40.66 -44.74 -43.27
C ALA A 20 -39.41 -43.92 -42.95
N GLU A 21 -38.47 -43.77 -43.90
CA GLU A 21 -37.28 -42.91 -43.75
C GLU A 21 -37.68 -41.44 -43.53
N THR A 22 -38.64 -40.92 -44.31
CA THR A 22 -39.14 -39.54 -44.17
C THR A 22 -39.83 -39.32 -42.82
N ILE A 23 -40.61 -40.29 -42.35
CA ILE A 23 -41.26 -40.24 -41.03
C ILE A 23 -40.21 -40.26 -39.92
N ALA A 24 -39.22 -41.15 -40.01
CA ALA A 24 -38.14 -41.25 -39.02
C ALA A 24 -37.30 -39.97 -38.95
N GLU A 25 -36.95 -39.39 -40.11
CA GLU A 25 -36.22 -38.12 -40.17
C GLU A 25 -37.02 -36.96 -39.57
N ASN A 26 -38.32 -36.87 -39.86
CA ASN A 26 -39.19 -35.84 -39.30
C ASN A 26 -39.35 -36.00 -37.77
N ILE A 27 -39.52 -37.23 -37.28
CA ILE A 27 -39.56 -37.52 -35.84
C ILE A 27 -38.25 -37.11 -35.17
N GLN A 28 -37.11 -37.47 -35.76
CA GLN A 28 -35.80 -37.11 -35.22
C GLN A 28 -35.60 -35.59 -35.21
N ARG A 29 -35.98 -34.88 -36.28
CA ARG A 29 -35.90 -33.42 -36.37
C ARG A 29 -36.79 -32.74 -35.33
N GLN A 30 -38.00 -33.23 -35.12
CA GLN A 30 -38.91 -32.75 -34.08
C GLN A 30 -38.33 -32.98 -32.67
N LYS A 31 -37.76 -34.17 -32.43
CA LYS A 31 -37.12 -34.50 -31.16
C LYS A 31 -35.94 -33.57 -30.87
N SER A 32 -35.00 -33.43 -31.81
CA SER A 32 -33.85 -32.53 -31.63
C SER A 32 -34.27 -31.06 -31.46
N LYS A 33 -35.34 -30.62 -32.12
CA LYS A 33 -35.88 -29.26 -31.94
C LYS A 33 -36.44 -29.06 -30.53
N LYS A 34 -37.20 -30.02 -30.01
CA LYS A 34 -37.75 -29.98 -28.64
C LYS A 34 -36.65 -30.05 -27.58
N GLU A 35 -35.66 -30.93 -27.77
CA GLU A 35 -34.50 -31.03 -26.88
C GLU A 35 -33.71 -29.72 -26.84
N GLY A 36 -33.47 -29.09 -28.01
CA GLY A 36 -32.80 -27.79 -28.08
C GLY A 36 -33.60 -26.67 -27.38
N GLN A 37 -34.93 -26.67 -27.51
CA GLN A 37 -35.78 -25.72 -26.79
C GLN A 37 -35.74 -25.94 -25.28
N TYR A 38 -35.79 -27.20 -24.82
CA TYR A 38 -35.72 -27.55 -23.41
C TYR A 38 -34.39 -27.12 -22.78
N LEU A 39 -33.27 -27.40 -23.45
CA LEU A 39 -31.94 -26.97 -23.01
C LEU A 39 -31.84 -25.44 -22.89
N LYS A 40 -32.40 -24.71 -23.85
CA LYS A 40 -32.43 -23.25 -23.82
C LYS A 40 -33.25 -22.72 -22.64
N LEU A 41 -34.45 -23.26 -22.43
CA LEU A 41 -35.30 -22.92 -21.28
C LEU A 41 -34.61 -23.22 -19.95
N GLN A 42 -33.94 -24.37 -19.85
CA GLN A 42 -33.19 -24.74 -18.64
C GLN A 42 -32.07 -23.74 -18.35
N GLN A 43 -31.33 -23.33 -19.38
CA GLN A 43 -30.26 -22.33 -19.24
C GLN A 43 -30.81 -20.95 -18.85
N GLU A 44 -31.94 -20.52 -19.43
CA GLU A 44 -32.59 -19.26 -19.08
C GLU A 44 -33.04 -19.25 -17.62
N VAL A 45 -33.71 -20.32 -17.16
CA VAL A 45 -34.15 -20.46 -15.76
C VAL A 45 -32.98 -20.46 -14.79
N GLU A 46 -31.88 -21.18 -15.12
CA GLU A 46 -30.69 -21.20 -14.29
C GLU A 46 -30.06 -19.81 -14.18
N LEU A 47 -29.98 -19.07 -15.29
CA LEU A 47 -29.43 -17.72 -15.34
C LEU A 47 -30.30 -16.74 -14.53
N GLU A 48 -31.63 -16.81 -14.65
CA GLU A 48 -32.54 -16.01 -13.84
C GLU A 48 -32.39 -16.30 -12.34
N LEU A 49 -32.28 -17.57 -11.96
CA LEU A 49 -32.12 -17.96 -10.56
C LEU A 49 -30.81 -17.46 -9.98
N GLN A 50 -29.72 -17.50 -10.77
CA GLN A 50 -28.44 -16.89 -10.38
C GLN A 50 -28.55 -15.36 -10.24
N GLN A 51 -29.25 -14.68 -11.14
CA GLN A 51 -29.47 -13.23 -11.04
C GLN A 51 -30.27 -12.86 -9.80
N GLN A 52 -31.36 -13.59 -9.51
CA GLN A 52 -32.17 -13.37 -8.31
C GLN A 52 -31.36 -13.63 -7.02
N SER A 53 -30.53 -14.67 -7.01
CA SER A 53 -29.66 -14.98 -5.87
C SER A 53 -28.66 -13.84 -5.61
N LYS A 54 -28.00 -13.33 -6.66
CA LYS A 54 -27.09 -12.18 -6.56
C LYS A 54 -27.80 -10.92 -6.08
N ALA A 55 -29.01 -10.65 -6.58
CA ALA A 55 -29.80 -9.51 -6.15
C ALA A 55 -30.17 -9.59 -4.65
N ARG A 56 -30.57 -10.77 -4.17
CA ARG A 56 -30.85 -11.01 -2.74
C ARG A 56 -29.61 -10.83 -1.88
N GLN A 57 -28.47 -11.35 -2.33
CA GLN A 57 -27.19 -11.17 -1.62
C GLN A 57 -26.81 -9.69 -1.52
N PHE A 58 -26.96 -8.93 -2.60
CA PHE A 58 -26.67 -7.50 -2.61
C PHE A 58 -27.63 -6.72 -1.70
N SER A 59 -28.93 -7.03 -1.74
CA SER A 59 -29.92 -6.42 -0.85
C SER A 59 -29.59 -6.67 0.62
N ARG A 60 -29.23 -7.92 0.96
CA ARG A 60 -28.85 -8.28 2.32
C ARG A 60 -27.58 -7.54 2.77
N MET A 61 -26.56 -7.48 1.92
CA MET A 61 -25.32 -6.75 2.23
C MET A 61 -25.59 -5.26 2.42
N HIS A 62 -26.49 -4.68 1.63
CA HIS A 62 -26.93 -3.30 1.79
C HIS A 62 -27.65 -3.10 3.13
N GLU A 63 -28.62 -3.94 3.47
CA GLU A 63 -29.32 -3.87 4.77
C GLU A 63 -28.38 -4.02 5.97
N GLU A 64 -27.45 -4.98 5.91
CA GLU A 64 -26.42 -5.19 6.93
C GLU A 64 -25.54 -3.94 7.06
N TRP A 65 -25.03 -3.39 5.94
CA TRP A 65 -24.22 -2.18 5.98
C TRP A 65 -25.00 -0.97 6.50
N THR A 66 -26.24 -0.77 6.04
CA THR A 66 -27.09 0.34 6.47
C THR A 66 -27.38 0.26 7.97
N THR A 67 -27.73 -0.92 8.47
CA THR A 67 -28.09 -1.12 9.87
C THR A 67 -26.87 -1.10 10.79
N GLU A 68 -25.81 -1.81 10.42
CA GLU A 68 -24.67 -2.03 11.30
C GLU A 68 -23.62 -0.93 11.24
N VAL A 69 -23.51 -0.21 10.12
CA VAL A 69 -22.49 0.82 9.91
C VAL A 69 -23.14 2.18 9.82
N TYR A 70 -24.03 2.40 8.85
CA TYR A 70 -24.56 3.74 8.57
C TYR A 70 -25.38 4.30 9.74
N HIS A 71 -26.38 3.57 10.23
CA HIS A 71 -27.21 4.02 11.34
C HIS A 71 -26.41 4.21 12.63
N LYS A 72 -25.50 3.27 12.96
CA LYS A 72 -24.66 3.39 14.16
C LYS A 72 -23.77 4.64 14.16
N LEU A 73 -23.30 5.07 12.99
CA LEU A 73 -22.47 6.27 12.86
C LEU A 73 -23.31 7.55 12.73
N ASN A 74 -24.39 7.50 11.95
CA ASN A 74 -25.15 8.67 11.55
C ASN A 74 -26.23 9.07 12.57
N ASP A 75 -26.90 8.10 13.20
CA ASP A 75 -28.00 8.38 14.14
C ASP A 75 -27.53 9.16 15.37
N PRO A 76 -26.37 8.88 16.00
CA PRO A 76 -25.87 9.69 17.11
C PRO A 76 -25.58 11.15 16.70
N ILE A 77 -25.03 11.36 15.50
CA ILE A 77 -24.75 12.69 14.96
C ILE A 77 -26.07 13.43 14.71
N LEU A 78 -27.03 12.76 14.05
CA LEU A 78 -28.34 13.34 13.77
C LEU A 78 -29.07 13.69 15.07
N ASN A 79 -29.01 12.81 16.07
CA ASN A 79 -29.59 13.04 17.38
C ASN A 79 -28.94 14.22 18.10
N GLN A 80 -27.61 14.37 18.05
CA GLN A 80 -26.93 15.55 18.59
C GLN A 80 -27.37 16.82 17.86
N VAL A 81 -27.40 16.82 16.53
CA VAL A 81 -27.81 17.99 15.73
C VAL A 81 -29.26 18.39 15.99
N ASN A 82 -30.15 17.41 16.13
CA ASN A 82 -31.57 17.63 16.43
C ASN A 82 -31.81 18.03 17.88
N ALA A 83 -31.00 17.52 18.82
CA ALA A 83 -31.08 17.88 20.24
C ALA A 83 -30.49 19.26 20.54
N MET A 84 -29.64 19.81 19.66
CA MET A 84 -29.14 21.18 19.81
C MET A 84 -30.28 22.18 19.64
N ASP A 85 -30.64 22.86 20.74
CA ASP A 85 -31.62 23.93 20.76
C ASP A 85 -31.15 25.11 19.89
N GLY A 86 -32.05 25.66 19.08
CA GLY A 86 -31.76 26.80 18.20
C GLY A 86 -31.25 28.02 18.97
N LYS A 87 -31.64 28.14 20.25
CA LYS A 87 -31.12 29.19 21.14
C LYS A 87 -29.64 28.99 21.48
N GLN A 88 -29.21 27.76 21.75
CA GLN A 88 -27.80 27.44 22.01
C GLN A 88 -26.95 27.71 20.77
N ARG A 89 -27.45 27.34 19.58
CA ARG A 89 -26.78 27.63 18.31
C ARG A 89 -26.66 29.14 18.03
N SER A 90 -27.69 29.90 18.40
CA SER A 90 -27.66 31.37 18.28
C SER A 90 -26.69 32.00 19.28
N ALA A 91 -26.58 31.45 20.50
CA ALA A 91 -25.61 31.91 21.49
C ALA A 91 -24.17 31.62 21.04
N GLU A 92 -23.89 30.41 20.55
CA GLU A 92 -22.58 30.05 20.00
C GLU A 92 -22.19 30.92 18.81
N LYS A 93 -23.15 31.24 17.93
CA LYS A 93 -22.92 32.20 16.83
C LYS A 93 -22.61 33.61 17.34
N ALA A 94 -23.30 34.05 18.39
CA ALA A 94 -23.04 35.35 19.00
C ALA A 94 -21.66 35.40 19.66
N ASP A 95 -21.26 34.35 20.38
CA ASP A 95 -19.95 34.23 21.02
C ASP A 95 -18.80 34.18 20.00
N ALA A 96 -18.98 33.42 18.91
CA ALA A 96 -18.01 33.39 17.81
C ALA A 96 -17.89 34.75 17.12
N TYR A 97 -19.01 35.46 16.92
CA TYR A 97 -19.00 36.81 16.36
C TYR A 97 -18.35 37.82 17.31
N GLN A 98 -18.60 37.70 18.62
CA GLN A 98 -17.94 38.51 19.63
C GLN A 98 -16.44 38.26 19.66
N THR A 99 -16.02 36.99 19.57
CA THR A 99 -14.60 36.62 19.47
C THR A 99 -13.96 37.23 18.22
N PHE A 100 -14.65 37.20 17.08
CA PHE A 100 -14.20 37.85 15.85
C PHE A 100 -14.05 39.37 16.03
N LEU A 101 -15.03 40.03 16.64
CA LEU A 101 -14.96 41.46 16.94
C LEU A 101 -13.80 41.77 17.90
N ASP A 102 -13.59 40.95 18.92
CA ASP A 102 -12.51 41.13 19.89
C ASP A 102 -11.13 40.94 19.26
N ILE A 103 -10.97 39.98 18.34
CA ILE A 103 -9.75 39.78 17.55
C ILE A 103 -9.53 40.93 16.57
N THR A 104 -10.59 41.39 15.90
CA THR A 104 -10.51 42.48 14.91
C THR A 104 -10.23 43.82 15.58
N ASN A 105 -10.81 44.06 16.76
CA ASN A 105 -10.60 45.28 17.55
C ASN A 105 -9.28 45.26 18.33
N LYS A 106 -8.73 44.08 18.64
CA LYS A 106 -7.32 43.96 19.05
C LYS A 106 -6.44 44.37 17.88
N LYS A 107 -5.98 45.62 17.90
CA LYS A 107 -4.93 46.11 16.99
C LYS A 107 -3.65 45.28 17.18
N GLY A 108 -3.52 44.17 16.45
CA GLY A 108 -2.39 43.24 16.57
C GLY A 108 -2.59 41.82 16.00
N GLY A 109 -3.77 41.46 15.49
CA GLY A 109 -4.07 40.10 15.00
C GLY A 109 -3.76 39.82 13.52
N LEU A 110 -2.73 38.99 13.31
CA LEU A 110 -2.43 38.00 12.25
C LEU A 110 -2.46 38.32 10.75
N PHE A 111 -3.11 39.38 10.26
CA PHE A 111 -2.98 39.76 8.83
C PHE A 111 -2.45 41.18 8.72
N ARG A 112 -1.13 41.29 8.70
CA ARG A 112 -0.46 42.53 8.33
C ARG A 112 0.24 42.28 7.00
N ASP A 113 -0.10 43.08 6.00
CA ASP A 113 0.64 43.14 4.72
C ASP A 113 2.11 43.58 4.92
N ILE A 114 2.44 44.10 6.11
CA ILE A 114 3.77 44.59 6.49
C ILE A 114 4.12 44.02 7.87
N ILE A 115 5.21 43.25 7.95
CA ILE A 115 5.71 42.70 9.22
C ILE A 115 6.54 43.77 9.91
N ILE A 116 6.14 44.14 11.13
CA ILE A 116 6.93 45.02 12.02
C ILE A 116 7.63 44.12 13.04
N GLU A 117 8.94 43.95 12.90
CA GLU A 117 9.74 42.99 13.69
C GLU A 117 9.66 43.21 15.20
N SER A 118 9.43 44.44 15.66
CA SER A 118 9.30 44.76 17.08
C SER A 118 7.97 44.33 17.71
N GLU A 119 6.93 44.11 16.89
CA GLU A 119 5.57 43.77 17.35
C GLU A 119 5.19 42.32 17.00
N TYR A 120 5.93 41.68 16.09
CA TYR A 120 5.63 40.33 15.61
C TYR A 120 6.28 39.26 16.49
N ASN A 121 5.46 38.60 17.32
CA ASN A 121 5.85 37.37 18.01
C ASN A 121 5.01 36.19 17.52
N PRO A 122 5.53 35.37 16.57
CA PRO A 122 4.82 34.22 16.01
C PRO A 122 4.57 33.09 17.02
N LEU A 123 5.19 33.16 18.21
CA LEU A 123 5.05 32.17 19.27
C LEU A 123 4.16 32.65 20.43
N SER A 124 3.58 33.84 20.33
CA SER A 124 2.64 34.37 21.34
C SER A 124 1.44 33.44 21.57
N ASP A 125 0.96 32.80 20.49
CA ASP A 125 -0.16 31.87 20.51
C ASP A 125 0.24 30.40 20.71
N ALA A 126 1.53 30.10 20.96
CA ALA A 126 2.00 28.74 21.25
C ALA A 126 1.30 28.13 22.48
N LYS A 127 0.73 28.96 23.37
CA LYS A 127 -0.07 28.54 24.53
C LYS A 127 -1.41 27.91 24.13
N PHE A 128 -1.95 28.27 22.97
CA PHE A 128 -3.23 27.73 22.44
C PHE A 128 -3.03 26.49 21.56
N LEU A 129 -1.79 26.17 21.17
CA LEU A 129 -1.41 24.93 20.51
C LEU A 129 -1.34 23.78 21.53
N SER A 130 -2.51 23.39 22.07
CA SER A 130 -2.65 22.27 23.02
C SER A 130 -2.80 20.90 22.33
N HIS A 131 -3.00 20.89 21.01
CA HIS A 131 -3.28 19.66 20.28
C HIS A 131 -2.01 18.81 20.10
N ARG A 132 -1.76 17.92 21.06
CA ARG A 132 -0.82 16.81 20.90
C ARG A 132 -1.55 15.60 20.36
N ALA A 133 -1.53 15.42 19.05
CA ALA A 133 -1.98 14.17 18.44
C ALA A 133 -1.00 13.06 18.84
N LYS A 134 -1.53 11.94 19.36
CA LYS A 134 -0.77 10.69 19.52
C LYS A 134 -0.62 10.05 18.14
N VAL A 135 0.23 10.64 17.31
CA VAL A 135 0.59 10.06 16.01
C VAL A 135 1.63 9.00 16.26
N ASP A 136 1.32 7.78 15.85
CA ASP A 136 2.27 6.68 15.84
C ASP A 136 3.23 6.86 14.66
N ASP A 137 4.13 7.83 14.82
CA ASP A 137 5.16 8.17 13.84
C ASP A 137 6.19 7.04 13.77
N PRO A 138 6.32 6.35 12.62
CA PRO A 138 7.23 5.22 12.47
C PRO A 138 8.69 5.62 12.74
N VAL A 139 9.08 6.87 12.47
CA VAL A 139 10.44 7.36 12.72
C VAL A 139 10.68 7.51 14.22
N LYS A 140 9.73 8.13 14.95
CA LYS A 140 9.82 8.25 16.41
C LYS A 140 9.79 6.90 17.11
N ARG A 141 9.01 5.94 16.61
CA ARG A 141 8.96 4.58 17.16
C ARG A 141 10.32 3.89 17.07
N VAL A 142 11.00 4.02 15.93
CA VAL A 142 12.34 3.45 15.71
C VAL A 142 13.37 4.11 16.60
N ILE A 143 13.32 5.44 16.76
CA ILE A 143 14.24 6.18 17.65
C ILE A 143 14.03 5.73 19.10
N ARG A 144 12.78 5.72 19.59
CA ARG A 144 12.46 5.35 20.97
C ARG A 144 12.86 3.92 21.31
N ARG A 145 12.59 2.97 20.40
CA ARG A 145 13.00 1.57 20.59
C ARG A 145 14.52 1.44 20.76
N ARG A 146 15.30 2.22 20.00
CA ARG A 146 16.76 2.21 20.14
C ARG A 146 17.22 2.86 21.44
N GLU A 147 16.62 3.96 21.84
CA GLU A 147 16.91 4.58 23.15
C GLU A 147 16.66 3.59 24.30
N GLU A 148 15.57 2.83 24.21
CA GLU A 148 15.24 1.73 25.14
C GLU A 148 16.31 0.61 25.09
N GLU A 149 16.69 0.14 23.89
CA GLU A 149 17.72 -0.89 23.70
C GLU A 149 19.12 -0.43 24.18
N ASP A 150 19.53 0.81 23.90
CA ASP A 150 20.78 1.42 24.35
C ASP A 150 20.80 1.63 25.86
N ALA A 151 19.65 2.00 26.47
CA ALA A 151 19.53 2.11 27.92
C ALA A 151 19.73 0.75 28.59
N ILE A 152 19.11 -0.31 28.06
CA ILE A 152 19.28 -1.68 28.55
C ILE A 152 20.73 -2.15 28.37
N ALA A 153 21.35 -1.88 27.22
CA ALA A 153 22.75 -2.24 26.96
C ALA A 153 23.72 -1.49 27.88
N ARG A 154 23.45 -0.21 28.20
CA ARG A 154 24.25 0.57 29.16
C ARG A 154 24.08 0.06 30.59
N ASP A 155 22.87 -0.28 31.01
CA ASP A 155 22.64 -0.87 32.33
C ASP A 155 23.32 -2.24 32.46
N GLY A 156 23.27 -3.06 31.40
CA GLY A 156 24.03 -4.31 31.33
C GLY A 156 25.54 -4.11 31.40
N ALA A 157 26.08 -3.09 30.72
CA ALA A 157 27.51 -2.76 30.75
C ALA A 157 27.98 -2.20 32.11
N LYS A 158 27.10 -1.49 32.84
CA LYS A 158 27.39 -1.02 34.21
C LYS A 158 27.47 -2.17 35.21
N MET A 159 26.79 -3.30 34.96
CA MET A 159 26.86 -4.48 35.81
C MET A 159 28.12 -5.34 35.56
N SER A 160 28.81 -5.15 34.44
CA SER A 160 29.97 -5.97 34.03
C SER A 160 31.33 -5.28 34.13
N SER A 161 31.39 -4.01 34.54
CA SER A 161 32.63 -3.23 34.62
C SER A 161 32.95 -2.90 36.07
N GLU A 162 33.80 -3.69 36.72
CA GLU A 162 34.42 -3.34 38.02
C GLU A 162 35.52 -2.27 37.88
N ASP A 163 35.92 -1.91 36.66
CA ASP A 163 36.82 -0.77 36.41
C ASP A 163 35.99 0.47 36.06
N GLY A 164 36.04 1.46 36.96
CA GLY A 164 35.34 2.75 36.90
C GLY A 164 35.89 3.70 35.84
N ALA A 165 35.96 3.27 34.58
CA ALA A 165 36.26 4.14 33.46
C ALA A 165 34.95 4.75 32.92
N ASP A 166 34.65 5.95 33.40
CA ASP A 166 33.53 6.78 32.96
C ASP A 166 33.70 7.07 31.45
N ARG A 167 32.95 6.35 30.59
CA ARG A 167 32.97 6.60 29.15
C ARG A 167 32.30 7.96 28.90
N PRO A 168 32.95 8.90 28.18
CA PRO A 168 32.38 10.22 27.97
C PRO A 168 31.05 10.09 27.23
N VAL A 169 30.01 10.66 27.82
CA VAL A 169 28.68 10.80 27.21
C VAL A 169 28.84 11.73 26.01
N LEU A 170 28.95 11.16 24.80
CA LEU A 170 28.82 11.91 23.57
C LEU A 170 27.35 12.33 23.44
N ASN A 171 27.01 13.49 24.01
CA ASN A 171 25.77 14.22 23.75
C ASN A 171 25.80 14.83 22.33
N GLU A 172 26.09 14.04 21.31
CA GLU A 172 25.84 14.46 19.93
C GLU A 172 24.38 14.15 19.62
N GLN A 173 23.57 15.19 19.51
CA GLN A 173 22.22 15.10 18.97
C GLN A 173 22.33 14.76 17.48
N TYR A 174 22.29 13.48 17.15
CA TYR A 174 22.18 13.04 15.77
C TYR A 174 20.77 13.31 15.25
N VAL A 175 20.65 14.11 14.19
CA VAL A 175 19.39 14.25 13.45
C VAL A 175 19.23 13.00 12.58
N GLY A 176 18.52 12.00 13.10
CA GLY A 176 18.23 10.74 12.40
C GLY A 176 19.04 9.53 12.87
N ARG A 177 18.99 8.43 12.10
CA ARG A 177 19.70 7.17 12.40
C ARG A 177 21.22 7.36 12.34
N ALA A 178 21.89 7.26 13.48
CA ALA A 178 23.37 7.28 13.56
C ALA A 178 24.03 5.96 13.11
N ASP A 179 23.24 4.91 12.84
CA ASP A 179 23.65 3.62 12.25
C ASP A 179 23.70 3.64 10.71
N ASN A 180 23.45 4.80 10.09
CA ASN A 180 23.66 4.96 8.66
C ASN A 180 25.15 4.78 8.35
N LEU A 181 25.48 3.71 7.63
CA LEU A 181 26.82 3.48 7.09
C LEU A 181 27.27 4.73 6.32
N ASP A 182 28.44 5.28 6.65
CA ASP A 182 28.96 6.48 5.98
C ASP A 182 28.97 6.23 4.47
N VAL A 183 28.17 7.03 3.73
CA VAL A 183 27.97 6.89 2.28
C VAL A 183 29.31 6.99 1.54
N LYS A 184 30.31 7.67 2.12
CA LYS A 184 31.66 7.79 1.55
C LYS A 184 32.42 6.46 1.55
N LEU A 185 32.05 5.49 2.39
CA LEU A 185 32.67 4.15 2.43
C LEU A 185 32.36 3.32 1.18
N TRP A 186 31.21 3.54 0.54
CA TRP A 186 30.84 2.91 -0.74
C TRP A 186 31.75 3.36 -1.88
N SER A 187 32.06 4.66 -1.94
CA SER A 187 32.96 5.23 -2.96
C SER A 187 34.41 4.75 -2.82
N LYS A 188 34.79 4.30 -1.61
CA LYS A 188 36.13 3.79 -1.29
C LYS A 188 36.27 2.29 -1.54
N GLY A 189 35.22 1.59 -1.99
CA GLY A 189 35.26 0.16 -2.27
C GLY A 189 35.41 -0.73 -1.04
N VAL A 190 35.23 -0.20 0.17
CA VAL A 190 35.36 -0.97 1.42
C VAL A 190 34.17 -1.91 1.62
N PHE A 191 32.99 -1.54 1.11
CA PHE A 191 31.79 -2.37 1.10
C PHE A 191 31.33 -2.57 -0.35
N GLU A 192 31.53 -3.78 -0.88
CA GLU A 192 31.09 -4.18 -2.22
C GLU A 192 29.78 -4.99 -2.21
N SER A 193 29.11 -5.15 -1.06
CA SER A 193 27.96 -6.03 -0.94
C SER A 193 26.68 -5.29 -0.57
N THR A 194 25.76 -5.21 -1.53
CA THR A 194 24.32 -5.22 -1.23
C THR A 194 23.97 -6.53 -0.49
N PRO A 195 22.82 -6.63 0.20
CA PRO A 195 22.41 -7.83 0.96
C PRO A 195 22.48 -9.17 0.19
N TYR A 196 22.52 -9.16 -1.14
CA TYR A 196 22.70 -10.35 -1.99
C TYR A 196 24.17 -10.77 -2.20
N GLY A 197 25.15 -9.90 -1.89
CA GLY A 197 26.58 -10.14 -2.15
C GLY A 197 27.31 -10.96 -1.08
N TYR A 198 26.80 -10.99 0.16
CA TYR A 198 27.43 -11.75 1.25
C TYR A 198 27.37 -13.27 1.01
N PHE A 199 26.32 -13.76 0.33
CA PHE A 199 26.18 -15.17 -0.01
C PHE A 199 27.14 -15.65 -1.11
N HIS A 200 27.55 -14.76 -2.01
CA HIS A 200 28.43 -15.10 -3.14
C HIS A 200 29.84 -15.51 -2.70
N LYS A 201 30.36 -14.86 -1.64
CA LYS A 201 31.69 -15.18 -1.12
C LYS A 201 31.72 -16.50 -0.36
N MET A 202 30.61 -16.84 0.31
CA MET A 202 30.48 -18.08 1.08
C MET A 202 30.24 -19.31 0.19
N MET A 203 29.47 -19.17 -0.90
CA MET A 203 29.24 -20.27 -1.86
C MET A 203 30.50 -20.62 -2.68
N ASN A 204 31.32 -19.63 -3.02
CA ASN A 204 32.55 -19.87 -3.78
C ASN A 204 33.63 -20.59 -2.95
N SER A 205 33.56 -20.53 -1.62
CA SER A 205 34.48 -21.28 -0.73
C SER A 205 34.16 -22.78 -0.64
N THR A 206 32.94 -23.20 -1.04
CA THR A 206 32.52 -24.61 -1.04
C THR A 206 32.58 -25.28 -2.40
N ALA A 207 32.99 -24.56 -3.45
CA ALA A 207 33.12 -25.11 -4.80
C ALA A 207 34.44 -25.88 -4.95
N SER A 208 34.51 -27.07 -4.36
CA SER A 208 35.47 -28.11 -4.78
C SER A 208 35.18 -28.50 -6.24
N SER A 209 36.22 -28.76 -7.03
CA SER A 209 36.15 -28.91 -8.50
C SER A 209 35.45 -30.18 -9.01
N GLU A 210 34.73 -30.89 -8.15
CA GLU A 210 33.91 -32.05 -8.49
C GLU A 210 32.42 -31.71 -8.25
N GLY A 211 31.90 -30.82 -9.09
CA GLY A 211 30.49 -30.45 -9.08
C GLY A 211 29.61 -31.64 -9.45
N SER A 212 28.69 -32.01 -8.56
CA SER A 212 27.66 -33.04 -8.82
C SER A 212 26.91 -32.73 -10.12
N LYS A 213 26.77 -33.75 -10.99
CA LYS A 213 26.14 -33.68 -12.32
C LYS A 213 24.68 -33.17 -12.30
N THR A 214 24.06 -33.03 -11.13
CA THR A 214 22.71 -32.49 -10.95
C THR A 214 22.62 -30.96 -10.98
N TYR A 215 23.74 -30.22 -10.96
CA TYR A 215 23.75 -28.74 -10.97
C TYR A 215 24.02 -28.11 -12.35
N ALA A 216 24.15 -28.91 -13.42
CA ALA A 216 24.44 -28.38 -14.75
C ALA A 216 23.16 -27.82 -15.42
N SER A 217 22.92 -26.51 -15.27
CA SER A 217 21.98 -25.77 -16.11
C SER A 217 22.50 -25.71 -17.55
N ARG A 218 21.67 -26.11 -18.52
CA ARG A 218 21.93 -25.91 -19.97
C ARG A 218 21.60 -24.49 -20.45
N VAL A 219 21.05 -23.66 -19.57
CA VAL A 219 20.63 -22.30 -19.90
C VAL A 219 21.80 -21.35 -19.64
N LYS A 220 22.36 -20.78 -20.72
CA LYS A 220 23.32 -19.68 -20.64
C LYS A 220 22.59 -18.41 -20.24
N LEU A 221 22.76 -17.97 -18.99
CA LEU A 221 22.18 -16.75 -18.45
C LEU A 221 23.19 -15.59 -18.55
N ASP A 222 23.68 -15.32 -19.76
CA ASP A 222 24.74 -14.33 -20.01
C ASP A 222 24.21 -12.89 -20.05
N HIS A 223 22.88 -12.71 -19.95
CA HIS A 223 22.15 -11.44 -20.07
C HIS A 223 22.54 -10.37 -19.04
N TYR A 224 23.23 -10.74 -17.96
CA TYR A 224 23.69 -9.83 -16.90
C TYR A 224 25.21 -9.64 -16.87
N ASN A 225 25.92 -10.18 -17.86
CA ASN A 225 27.37 -10.06 -17.96
C ASN A 225 27.75 -8.75 -18.66
N ILE A 226 27.40 -7.64 -18.03
CA ILE A 226 27.71 -6.29 -18.48
C ILE A 226 29.11 -5.93 -17.98
N GLU A 227 29.91 -5.23 -18.79
CA GLU A 227 31.24 -4.75 -18.38
C GLU A 227 31.09 -3.71 -17.24
N LYS A 228 31.50 -4.10 -16.02
CA LYS A 228 31.41 -3.27 -14.81
C LYS A 228 32.70 -2.51 -14.52
N SER A 229 33.52 -2.22 -15.53
CA SER A 229 34.78 -1.52 -15.31
C SER A 229 34.49 -0.09 -14.81
N SER A 230 35.37 0.42 -13.93
CA SER A 230 35.22 1.76 -13.36
C SER A 230 35.27 2.87 -14.43
N GLU A 231 35.79 2.54 -15.60
CA GLU A 231 35.89 3.43 -16.77
C GLU A 231 34.55 3.53 -17.50
N VAL A 232 33.88 2.39 -17.76
CA VAL A 232 32.54 2.34 -18.37
C VAL A 232 31.51 3.08 -17.50
N LEU A 233 31.57 2.87 -16.18
CA LEU A 233 30.70 3.58 -15.23
C LEU A 233 30.91 5.10 -15.22
N ARG A 234 32.14 5.59 -15.45
CA ARG A 234 32.44 7.03 -15.51
C ARG A 234 32.02 7.66 -16.83
N GLN A 235 31.93 6.87 -17.89
CA GLN A 235 31.44 7.31 -19.20
C GLN A 235 29.93 7.53 -19.18
N GLU A 236 29.20 6.61 -18.54
CA GLU A 236 27.73 6.68 -18.37
C GLU A 236 27.31 7.72 -17.31
N LEU A 237 28.10 7.89 -16.23
CA LEU A 237 27.81 8.82 -15.13
C LEU A 237 28.96 9.81 -14.92
N PRO A 238 29.04 10.89 -15.72
CA PRO A 238 30.04 11.93 -15.51
C PRO A 238 29.86 12.59 -14.14
N LYS A 239 30.96 12.78 -13.40
CA LYS A 239 30.92 13.40 -12.07
C LYS A 239 30.36 14.82 -12.16
N GLY A 240 29.29 15.09 -11.42
CA GLY A 240 28.70 16.43 -11.32
C GLY A 240 29.70 17.47 -10.81
N LYS A 241 29.46 18.74 -11.13
CA LYS A 241 30.30 19.86 -10.68
C LYS A 241 30.36 19.89 -9.15
N ARG A 242 31.55 19.90 -8.57
CA ARG A 242 31.73 20.00 -7.12
C ARG A 242 31.22 21.35 -6.63
N THR A 243 30.38 21.36 -5.61
CA THR A 243 30.01 22.56 -4.87
C THR A 243 31.07 22.80 -3.79
N ASN A 244 31.75 23.95 -3.85
CA ASN A 244 32.69 24.39 -2.81
C ASN A 244 31.89 24.88 -1.59
N PHE A 245 31.40 23.94 -0.77
CA PHE A 245 30.73 24.27 0.48
C PHE A 245 31.65 23.92 1.65
N ASP A 246 32.46 24.89 2.06
CA ASP A 246 33.18 24.85 3.34
C ASP A 246 32.21 25.31 4.43
N GLY A 247 31.58 24.35 5.12
CA GLY A 247 30.46 24.58 6.03
C GLY A 247 30.72 25.67 7.10
N HIS A 248 29.69 26.45 7.40
CA HIS A 248 29.73 27.48 8.44
C HIS A 248 29.86 26.85 9.85
N LYS A 249 30.88 27.27 10.61
CA LYS A 249 30.99 26.99 12.05
C LYS A 249 30.10 27.98 12.82
N ILE A 250 29.06 27.47 13.47
CA ILE A 250 28.17 28.27 14.34
C ILE A 250 28.92 28.59 15.65
N PRO A 251 29.01 29.87 16.08
CA PRO A 251 29.64 30.20 17.35
C PRO A 251 28.76 29.80 18.54
N LYS A 252 29.37 29.26 19.60
CA LYS A 252 28.70 28.87 20.84
C LYS A 252 28.24 30.13 21.59
N THR A 253 26.93 30.33 21.73
CA THR A 253 26.38 31.37 22.61
C THR A 253 26.16 30.82 24.01
N THR A 254 26.87 31.40 24.98
CA THR A 254 26.65 31.17 26.42
C THR A 254 25.52 32.09 26.88
N ILE A 255 24.34 31.55 27.16
CA ILE A 255 23.27 32.29 27.82
C ILE A 255 23.41 32.03 29.33
N GLN A 256 23.85 33.05 30.08
CA GLN A 256 23.71 33.06 31.54
C GLN A 256 22.36 33.68 31.87
N LEU A 257 21.48 32.89 32.49
CA LEU A 257 20.25 33.39 33.09
C LEU A 257 20.59 33.94 34.48
N THR A 258 20.25 35.21 34.70
CA THR A 258 20.18 35.84 36.03
C THR A 258 18.72 35.99 36.40
#